data_AF-A0A4Y2TIJ3-F1
#
_entry.id   AF-A0A4Y2TIJ3-F1
#
_cell.length_a   1.000
_cell.length_b   1.000
_cell.length_c   1.000
_cell.angle_alpha   90.00
_cell.angle_beta   90.00
_cell.angle_gamma   90.00
#
_symmetry.space_group_name_H-M   'P 1'
#
loop_
_entity.id
_entity.type
_entity.pdbx_description
1 polymer ?
#
loop_
_entity_poly.entity_id
_entity_poly.type
_entity_poly.pdbx_seq_one_letter_code
_entity_poly.pdbx_strand_id
1 'polypeptide(L)'
;MTQHHAPTVTSNIYLDMLQLYAVPQFPEGVIFQQNGTPPHYGNIVREFLDTTFPQRWIGRGAVMAWPPRSPHITPLDFYLWGYVKQHVYSERINDINHLKQRITDVIHSVTQDVLT
;
A
#
# COMPACT_ATOMS: atom_id res chain seq x y z
N MET A 1 12.34 -28.19 13.86
CA MET A 1 12.40 -27.13 12.84
C MET A 1 11.02 -26.50 12.73
N THR A 2 10.73 -25.47 13.52
CA THR A 2 9.53 -24.67 13.37
C THR A 2 9.75 -23.68 12.24
N GLN A 3 9.03 -23.83 11.13
CA GLN A 3 8.94 -22.79 10.11
C GLN A 3 8.27 -21.58 10.77
N HIS A 4 9.05 -20.53 11.05
CA HIS A 4 8.51 -19.22 11.37
C HIS A 4 7.90 -18.66 10.07
N HIS A 5 6.60 -18.90 9.85
CA HIS A 5 5.84 -18.16 8.84
C HIS A 5 5.85 -16.69 9.26
N ALA A 6 6.37 -15.82 8.38
CA ALA A 6 6.19 -14.38 8.54
C ALA A 6 4.68 -14.08 8.58
N PRO A 7 4.21 -13.19 9.46
CA PRO A 7 2.79 -12.86 9.54
C PRO A 7 2.31 -12.27 8.20
N THR A 8 1.24 -12.82 7.65
CA THR A 8 0.58 -12.34 6.42
C THR A 8 -0.46 -11.27 6.76
N VAL A 9 -0.63 -10.30 5.87
CA VAL A 9 -1.72 -9.33 5.96
C VAL A 9 -3.07 -10.03 5.74
N THR A 10 -3.89 -10.05 6.79
CA THR A 10 -5.31 -10.47 6.74
C THR A 10 -6.21 -9.23 6.60
N SER A 11 -7.51 -9.40 6.36
CA SER A 11 -8.45 -8.26 6.32
C SER A 11 -8.47 -7.45 7.62
N ASN A 12 -8.35 -8.11 8.78
CA ASN A 12 -8.30 -7.42 10.08
C ASN A 12 -7.02 -6.57 10.20
N ILE A 13 -5.86 -7.16 9.89
CA ILE A 13 -4.58 -6.46 9.91
C ILE A 13 -4.57 -5.30 8.91
N TYR A 14 -5.17 -5.51 7.74
CA TYR A 14 -5.30 -4.46 6.72
C TYR A 14 -6.19 -3.31 7.19
N LEU A 15 -7.32 -3.61 7.83
CA LEU A 15 -8.17 -2.59 8.43
C LEU A 15 -7.43 -1.80 9.52
N ASP A 16 -6.69 -2.47 10.40
CA ASP A 16 -5.85 -1.80 11.40
C ASP A 16 -4.81 -0.88 10.73
N MET A 17 -4.18 -1.34 9.64
CA MET A 17 -3.23 -0.52 8.89
C MET A 17 -3.88 0.75 8.32
N LEU A 18 -5.09 0.62 7.77
CA LEU A 18 -5.84 1.77 7.27
C LEU A 18 -6.18 2.76 8.39
N GLN A 19 -6.74 2.26 9.50
CA GLN A 19 -7.24 3.09 10.59
C GLN A 19 -6.12 3.77 11.38
N LEU A 20 -5.03 3.05 11.66
CA LEU A 20 -3.98 3.51 12.56
C LEU A 20 -2.88 4.31 11.85
N TYR A 21 -2.60 3.99 10.58
CA TYR A 21 -1.43 4.56 9.89
C TYR A 21 -1.77 5.34 8.63
N ALA A 22 -2.71 4.87 7.79
CA ALA A 22 -2.95 5.50 6.49
C ALA A 22 -3.93 6.68 6.58
N VAL A 23 -5.18 6.42 6.99
CA VAL A 23 -6.27 7.41 6.98
C VAL A 23 -5.94 8.68 7.78
N PRO A 24 -5.30 8.61 8.97
CA PRO A 24 -4.95 9.82 9.72
C PRO A 24 -4.00 10.78 8.99
N GLN A 25 -3.31 10.32 7.95
CA GLN A 25 -2.34 11.12 7.18
C GLN A 25 -2.97 11.81 5.97
N PHE A 26 -4.20 11.45 5.59
CA PHE A 26 -4.82 11.97 4.38
C PHE A 26 -5.57 13.28 4.62
N PRO A 27 -5.43 14.28 3.72
CA PRO A 27 -6.29 15.45 3.76
C PRO A 27 -7.73 15.07 3.40
N GLU A 28 -8.67 15.96 3.72
CA GLU A 28 -10.07 15.78 3.33
C GLU A 28 -10.24 15.78 1.79
N GLY A 29 -11.27 15.09 1.31
CA GLY A 29 -11.64 15.10 -0.12
C GLY A 29 -10.79 14.21 -1.04
N VAL A 30 -9.81 13.46 -0.53
CA VAL A 30 -9.01 12.54 -1.35
C VAL A 30 -9.84 11.40 -1.96
N ILE A 31 -9.37 10.85 -3.09
CA ILE A 31 -9.86 9.58 -3.62
C ILE A 31 -8.88 8.48 -3.22
N PHE A 32 -9.37 7.46 -2.50
CA PHE A 32 -8.54 6.34 -2.07
C PHE A 32 -8.55 5.22 -3.11
N GLN A 33 -7.40 4.73 -3.54
CA GLN A 33 -7.31 3.62 -4.50
C GLN A 33 -6.61 2.43 -3.87
N GLN A 34 -7.18 1.23 -4.04
CA GLN A 34 -6.54 -0.03 -3.67
C GLN A 34 -6.73 -1.13 -4.73
N ASN A 35 -5.79 -2.06 -4.80
CA ASN A 35 -5.93 -3.24 -5.65
C ASN A 35 -6.92 -4.27 -5.06
N GLY A 36 -7.36 -5.22 -5.88
CA GLY A 36 -8.37 -6.22 -5.50
C GLY A 36 -7.85 -7.48 -4.80
N THR A 37 -6.73 -7.41 -4.07
CA THR A 37 -6.21 -8.60 -3.34
C THR A 37 -7.19 -9.07 -2.27
N PRO A 38 -7.18 -10.37 -1.88
CA PRO A 38 -8.19 -10.92 -0.97
C PRO A 38 -8.35 -10.16 0.36
N PRO A 39 -7.28 -9.72 1.06
CA PRO A 39 -7.41 -8.96 2.30
C PRO A 39 -8.17 -7.64 2.13
N HIS A 40 -8.02 -6.98 0.98
CA HIS A 40 -8.64 -5.68 0.68
C HIS A 40 -10.13 -5.79 0.34
N TYR A 41 -10.61 -6.98 -0.04
CA TYR A 41 -12.01 -7.23 -0.43
C TYR A 41 -12.91 -7.67 0.73
N GLY A 42 -12.34 -7.90 1.93
CA GLY A 42 -13.11 -8.29 3.10
C GLY A 42 -14.23 -7.30 3.42
N ASN A 43 -15.37 -7.81 3.90
CA ASN A 43 -16.56 -6.97 4.18
C ASN A 43 -16.24 -5.82 5.13
N ILE A 44 -15.51 -6.10 6.21
CA ILE A 44 -15.09 -5.09 7.20
C ILE A 44 -14.26 -3.95 6.59
N VAL A 45 -13.46 -4.26 5.56
CA VAL A 45 -12.62 -3.27 4.88
C VAL A 45 -13.50 -2.42 3.97
N ARG A 46 -14.42 -3.04 3.22
CA ARG A 46 -15.32 -2.31 2.31
C ARG A 46 -16.31 -1.42 3.07
N GLU A 47 -16.90 -1.91 4.15
CA GLU A 47 -17.79 -1.12 5.02
C GLU A 47 -17.07 0.10 5.62
N PHE A 48 -15.81 -0.09 6.04
CA PHE A 48 -14.97 1.02 6.48
C PHE A 48 -14.72 2.04 5.35
N LEU A 49 -14.31 1.57 4.17
CA LEU A 49 -14.02 2.46 3.03
C LEU A 49 -15.26 3.19 2.50
N ASP A 50 -16.43 2.54 2.48
CA ASP A 50 -17.70 3.18 2.12
C ASP A 50 -18.07 4.31 3.10
N THR A 51 -17.72 4.15 4.38
CA THR A 51 -17.96 5.15 5.42
C THR A 51 -16.93 6.28 5.38
N THR A 52 -15.64 5.96 5.24
CA THR A 52 -14.54 6.93 5.29
C THR A 52 -14.38 7.70 3.97
N PHE A 53 -14.66 7.06 2.84
CA PHE A 53 -14.51 7.61 1.50
C PHE A 53 -15.79 7.42 0.66
N PRO A 54 -16.94 7.97 1.08
CA PRO A 54 -18.20 7.77 0.39
C PRO A 54 -18.09 8.23 -1.07
N GLN A 55 -18.31 7.30 -2.01
CA GLN A 55 -18.16 7.52 -3.46
C GLN A 55 -16.76 7.99 -3.90
N ARG A 56 -15.75 7.88 -3.02
CA ARG A 56 -14.38 8.38 -3.23
C ARG A 56 -13.35 7.29 -2.98
N TRP A 57 -13.68 6.03 -3.19
CA TRP A 57 -12.68 4.98 -3.24
C TRP A 57 -12.82 4.10 -4.48
N ILE A 58 -11.69 3.64 -4.96
CA ILE A 58 -11.52 2.85 -6.17
C ILE A 58 -10.95 1.50 -5.78
N GLY A 59 -11.63 0.43 -6.17
CA GLY A 59 -11.20 -0.92 -5.81
C GLY A 59 -12.21 -1.97 -6.20
N ARG A 60 -11.95 -3.22 -5.82
CA ARG A 60 -12.87 -4.33 -6.06
C ARG A 60 -14.11 -4.16 -5.15
N GLY A 61 -15.29 -4.05 -5.76
CA GLY A 61 -16.55 -3.89 -5.04
C GLY A 61 -16.91 -2.45 -4.66
N ALA A 62 -16.09 -1.47 -5.05
CA ALA A 62 -16.44 -0.05 -4.98
C ALA A 62 -17.41 0.33 -6.11
N VAL A 63 -18.09 1.48 -5.96
CA VAL A 63 -18.85 2.09 -7.07
C VAL A 63 -17.93 2.41 -8.25
N MET A 64 -16.72 2.92 -7.96
CA MET A 64 -15.65 3.06 -8.95
C MET A 64 -14.84 1.76 -9.01
N ALA A 65 -15.31 0.79 -9.78
CA ALA A 65 -14.69 -0.53 -9.85
C ALA A 65 -13.29 -0.47 -10.51
N TRP A 66 -12.29 -1.06 -9.85
CA TRP A 66 -10.96 -1.26 -10.44
C TRP A 66 -10.92 -2.52 -11.32
N PRO A 67 -10.36 -2.46 -12.54
CA PRO A 67 -10.28 -3.63 -13.41
C PRO A 67 -9.39 -4.73 -12.78
N PRO A 68 -9.78 -6.02 -12.90
CA PRO A 68 -8.96 -7.13 -12.43
C PRO A 68 -7.59 -7.16 -13.12
N ARG A 69 -6.55 -7.58 -12.38
CA ARG A 69 -5.20 -7.86 -12.91
C ARG A 69 -4.55 -6.71 -13.67
N SER A 70 -4.72 -5.48 -13.17
CA SER A 70 -4.13 -4.28 -13.77
C SER A 70 -3.06 -3.65 -12.88
N PRO A 71 -1.90 -4.32 -12.66
CA PRO A 71 -0.79 -3.76 -11.88
C PRO A 71 -0.13 -2.55 -12.56
N HIS A 72 -0.33 -2.37 -13.88
CA HIS A 72 0.18 -1.23 -14.63
C HIS A 72 -0.57 0.08 -14.38
N ILE A 73 -1.66 0.06 -13.60
CA ILE A 73 -2.53 1.23 -13.39
C ILE A 73 -2.38 1.78 -11.95
N THR A 74 -1.56 1.16 -11.10
CA THR A 74 -1.14 1.72 -9.81
C THR A 74 0.21 2.40 -9.99
N PRO A 75 0.33 3.74 -9.89
CA PRO A 75 1.61 4.44 -9.99
C PRO A 75 2.67 3.89 -9.02
N LEU A 76 2.23 3.39 -7.87
CA LEU A 76 3.06 2.71 -6.87
C LEU A 76 3.74 1.45 -7.43
N ASP A 77 3.00 0.58 -8.12
CA ASP A 77 3.53 -0.68 -8.66
C ASP A 77 4.26 -0.47 -9.99
N PHE A 78 3.81 0.49 -10.82
CA PHE A 78 4.44 0.82 -12.09
C PHE A 78 5.82 1.46 -11.91
N TYR A 79 5.95 2.40 -10.96
CA TYR A 79 7.15 3.22 -10.82
C TYR A 79 7.78 3.12 -9.44
N LEU A 80 7.07 3.53 -8.38
CA LEU A 80 7.68 3.74 -7.06
C LEU A 80 8.39 2.50 -6.53
N TRP A 81 7.74 1.33 -6.55
CA TRP A 81 8.37 0.11 -6.03
C TRP A 81 9.56 -0.34 -6.86
N GLY A 82 9.58 -0.07 -8.17
CA GLY A 82 10.76 -0.29 -9.01
C GLY A 82 11.93 0.60 -8.59
N TYR A 83 11.65 1.90 -8.48
CA TYR A 83 12.62 2.91 -8.03
C TYR A 83 13.17 2.59 -6.63
N VAL A 84 12.30 2.33 -5.65
CA VAL A 84 12.68 2.04 -4.28
C VAL A 84 13.54 0.78 -4.22
N LYS A 85 13.16 -0.31 -4.90
CA LYS A 85 13.96 -1.53 -4.94
C LYS A 85 15.34 -1.29 -5.54
N GLN A 86 15.44 -0.53 -6.63
CA GLN A 86 16.73 -0.23 -7.27
C GLN A 86 17.70 0.48 -6.32
N HIS A 87 17.20 1.43 -5.51
CA HIS A 87 18.04 2.21 -4.59
C HIS A 87 18.30 1.51 -3.26
N VAL A 88 17.32 0.78 -2.74
CA VAL A 88 17.51 -0.03 -1.52
C VAL A 88 18.58 -1.09 -1.74
N TYR A 89 18.54 -1.77 -2.90
CA TYR A 89 19.47 -2.84 -3.24
C TYR A 89 20.70 -2.40 -4.04
N SER A 90 20.96 -1.09 -4.17
CA SER A 90 22.23 -0.60 -4.74
C SER A 90 23.44 -0.95 -3.88
N GLU A 91 23.19 -1.30 -2.61
CA GLU A 91 24.17 -1.75 -1.63
C GLU A 91 23.73 -3.07 -0.99
N ARG A 92 24.70 -3.79 -0.40
CA ARG A 92 24.43 -5.05 0.28
C ARG A 92 23.64 -4.81 1.57
N ILE A 93 22.46 -5.43 1.67
CA ILE A 93 21.66 -5.47 2.89
C ILE A 93 22.20 -6.57 3.81
N ASN A 94 22.45 -6.21 5.07
CA ASN A 94 23.11 -7.09 6.04
C ASN A 94 22.14 -7.70 7.05
N ASP A 95 21.06 -6.99 7.37
CA ASP A 95 20.02 -7.43 8.30
C ASP A 95 18.71 -6.66 8.05
N ILE A 96 17.66 -7.01 8.82
CA ILE A 96 16.32 -6.42 8.68
C ILE A 96 16.24 -4.96 9.14
N ASN A 97 17.04 -4.54 10.11
CA ASN A 97 17.06 -3.15 10.58
C ASN A 97 17.75 -2.27 9.55
N HIS A 98 18.86 -2.75 8.96
CA HIS A 98 19.50 -2.11 7.83
C HIS A 98 18.53 -1.99 6.65
N LEU A 99 17.78 -3.04 6.32
CA LEU A 99 16.75 -2.99 5.27
C LEU A 99 15.69 -1.92 5.54
N LYS A 100 15.14 -1.89 6.77
CA LYS A 100 14.14 -0.89 7.17
C LYS A 100 14.69 0.53 7.05
N GLN A 101 15.91 0.76 7.53
CA GLN A 101 16.55 2.08 7.45
C GLN A 101 16.73 2.50 5.99
N ARG A 102 17.24 1.62 5.12
CA ARG A 102 17.41 1.90 3.69
C ARG A 102 16.09 2.21 2.99
N ILE A 103 15.00 1.48 3.30
CA ILE A 103 13.68 1.78 2.76
C ILE A 103 13.23 3.19 3.20
N THR A 104 13.37 3.52 4.48
CA THR A 104 13.01 4.84 5.02
C THR A 104 13.81 5.96 4.35
N ASP A 105 15.14 5.80 4.24
CA ASP A 105 16.02 6.80 3.65
C ASP A 105 15.70 7.04 2.16
N VAL A 106 15.42 5.97 1.41
CA VAL A 106 15.02 6.07 0.00
C VAL A 106 13.65 6.71 -0.15
N ILE A 107 12.67 6.36 0.69
CA ILE A 107 11.34 6.99 0.64
C ILE A 107 11.42 8.49 0.96
N HIS A 108 12.24 8.89 1.94
CA HIS A 108 12.46 10.30 2.26
C HIS A 108 13.20 11.09 1.17
N SER A 109 13.94 10.41 0.29
CA SER A 109 14.62 11.07 -0.84
C SER A 109 13.75 11.18 -2.10
N VAL A 110 12.57 10.54 -2.14
CA VAL A 110 11.62 10.68 -3.25
C VAL A 110 11.02 12.09 -3.20
N THR A 111 11.40 12.92 -4.17
CA THR A 111 10.79 14.24 -4.39
C THR A 111 9.62 14.14 -5.37
N GLN A 112 8.83 15.21 -5.49
CA GLN A 112 7.72 15.27 -6.44
C GLN A 112 8.19 15.07 -7.90
N ASP A 113 9.38 15.58 -8.26
CA ASP A 113 9.97 15.43 -9.60
C ASP A 113 10.31 13.98 -9.95
N VAL A 114 10.53 13.14 -8.93
CA VAL A 114 10.74 11.70 -9.11
C VAL A 114 9.43 10.96 -9.40
N LEU A 115 8.26 11.56 -9.10
CA LEU A 115 6.93 10.95 -9.26
C LEU A 115 6.18 11.40 -10.53
N THR A 116 6.79 12.25 -11.36
CA THR A 116 6.26 12.79 -12.63
C THR A 116 6.96 12.18 -13.84
#